data_AF-A0A1G9K612-F1
#
_entry.id   AF-A0A1G9K612-F1
#
_cell.length_a   1.000
_cell.length_b   1.000
_cell.length_c   1.000
_cell.angle_alpha   90.00
_cell.angle_beta   90.00
_cell.angle_gamma   90.00
#
_symmetry.space_group_name_H-M   'P 1'
#
loop_
_entity.id
_entity.type
_entity.pdbx_description
1 polymer ?
#
loop_
_entity_poly.entity_id
_entity_poly.type
_entity_poly.pdbx_seq_one_letter_code
_entity_poly.pdbx_strand_id
1 'polypeptide(L)'
;MSTSSLEPQCENCGKPLFGRTDKKFCNDNCRNHFNRIKGNQKKYKDPTPNSEIFQIIKRNHEILSAYKKLKLAEGTIQFVERDDLIRKGYHFKFFTSIYVDAKG
;
A
#
# COMPACT_ATOMS: atom_id res chain seq x y z
N MET A 1 43.31 11.08 -32.35
CA MET A 1 41.90 10.83 -32.66
C MET A 1 41.34 9.92 -31.58
N SER A 2 40.69 10.51 -30.57
CA SER A 2 40.17 9.76 -29.43
C SER A 2 38.75 9.33 -29.73
N THR A 3 38.56 8.09 -30.16
CA THR A 3 37.23 7.49 -30.32
C THR A 3 36.64 7.27 -28.93
N SER A 4 35.74 8.16 -28.49
CA SER A 4 34.94 7.96 -27.28
C SER A 4 33.89 6.89 -27.56
N SER A 5 34.29 5.63 -27.43
CA SER A 5 33.36 4.51 -27.38
C SER A 5 32.51 4.67 -26.12
N LEU A 6 31.20 4.90 -26.30
CA LEU A 6 30.22 4.87 -25.21
C LEU A 6 30.16 3.45 -24.65
N GLU A 7 31.00 3.16 -23.66
CA GLU A 7 30.96 1.89 -22.97
C GLU A 7 29.59 1.72 -22.29
N PRO A 8 28.90 0.57 -22.47
CA PRO A 8 27.63 0.34 -21.81
C PRO A 8 27.82 0.36 -20.30
N GLN A 9 27.02 1.16 -19.61
CA GLN A 9 27.09 1.33 -18.15
C GLN A 9 25.89 0.70 -17.46
N CYS A 10 26.10 0.23 -16.23
CA CYS A 10 25.05 -0.30 -15.39
C CYS A 10 24.00 0.77 -15.06
N GLU A 11 22.73 0.52 -15.38
CA GLU A 11 21.63 1.47 -15.12
C GLU A 11 21.43 1.79 -13.62
N ASN A 12 21.98 0.99 -12.70
CA ASN A 12 21.88 1.21 -11.26
C ASN A 12 23.11 1.91 -10.63
N CYS A 13 24.32 1.56 -11.06
CA CYS A 13 25.56 1.96 -10.35
C CYS A 13 26.62 2.60 -11.24
N GLY A 14 26.36 2.76 -12.54
CA GLY A 14 27.26 3.43 -13.49
C GLY A 14 28.54 2.66 -13.85
N LYS A 15 28.79 1.49 -13.23
CA LYS A 15 29.97 0.66 -13.55
C LYS A 15 29.93 0.18 -15.00
N PRO A 16 31.09 0.10 -15.69
CA PRO A 16 31.16 -0.43 -17.05
C PRO A 16 30.67 -1.88 -17.08
N LEU A 17 29.92 -2.21 -18.12
CA LEU A 17 29.39 -3.53 -18.36
C LEU A 17 30.28 -4.29 -19.33
N PHE A 18 30.64 -5.50 -18.92
CA PHE A 18 31.38 -6.44 -19.75
C PHE A 18 30.49 -7.64 -20.09
N GLY A 19 30.66 -8.17 -21.30
CA GLY A 19 29.98 -9.36 -21.80
C GLY A 19 28.90 -9.02 -22.83
N ARG A 20 27.73 -9.64 -22.70
CA ARG A 20 26.62 -9.52 -23.67
C ARG A 20 26.23 -8.06 -23.92
N THR A 21 25.95 -7.72 -25.18
CA THR A 21 25.56 -6.39 -25.63
C THR A 21 24.25 -5.87 -25.02
N ASP A 22 23.34 -6.75 -24.62
CA ASP A 22 22.04 -6.41 -24.02
C ASP A 22 22.07 -6.33 -22.49
N LYS A 23 23.26 -6.46 -21.88
CA LYS A 23 23.41 -6.38 -20.43
C LYS A 23 23.07 -4.97 -19.95
N LYS A 24 22.16 -4.87 -18.97
CA LYS A 24 21.72 -3.61 -18.35
C LYS A 24 22.27 -3.39 -16.94
N PHE A 25 22.61 -4.49 -16.25
CA PHE A 25 23.04 -4.48 -14.86
C PHE A 25 24.33 -5.28 -14.69
N CYS A 26 25.22 -4.81 -13.81
CA CYS A 26 26.48 -5.50 -13.55
C CYS A 26 26.29 -6.81 -12.75
N ASN A 27 25.23 -6.90 -11.94
CA ASN A 27 24.88 -8.06 -11.13
C ASN A 27 23.39 -8.03 -10.71
N ASP A 28 22.91 -9.14 -10.15
CA ASP A 28 21.53 -9.28 -9.67
C ASP A 28 21.17 -8.28 -8.57
N ASN A 29 22.13 -7.91 -7.72
CA ASN A 29 21.90 -6.89 -6.70
C ASN A 29 21.53 -5.54 -7.32
N CYS A 30 22.24 -5.10 -8.37
CA CYS A 30 21.95 -3.86 -9.08
C CYS A 30 20.59 -3.90 -9.78
N ARG A 31 20.25 -5.03 -10.40
CA ARG A 31 18.94 -5.25 -11.01
C ARG A 31 17.82 -5.13 -9.98
N ASN A 32 17.97 -5.79 -8.83
CA ASN A 32 16.97 -5.78 -7.76
C ASN A 32 16.82 -4.39 -7.14
N HIS A 33 17.93 -3.69 -6.90
CA HIS A 33 17.93 -2.33 -6.35
C HIS A 33 17.24 -1.34 -7.29
N PHE A 34 17.59 -1.36 -8.58
CA PHE A 34 16.98 -0.51 -9.60
C PHE A 34 15.47 -0.76 -9.70
N ASN A 35 15.06 -2.04 -9.76
CA ASN A 35 13.65 -2.40 -9.82
C ASN A 35 12.88 -2.01 -8.56
N ARG A 36 13.51 -2.10 -7.37
CA ARG A 36 12.91 -1.64 -6.11
C ARG A 36 12.65 -0.14 -6.14
N ILE A 37 13.64 0.67 -6.57
CA ILE A 37 13.49 2.12 -6.68
C ILE A 37 12.40 2.47 -7.70
N LYS A 38 12.46 1.89 -8.90
CA LYS A 38 11.48 2.12 -9.97
C LYS A 38 10.06 1.69 -9.56
N GLY A 39 9.94 0.57 -8.85
CA GLY A 39 8.68 0.10 -8.27
C GLY A 39 8.14 1.05 -7.21
N ASN A 40 9.00 1.56 -6.32
CA ASN A 40 8.61 2.54 -5.30
C ASN A 40 8.21 3.90 -5.90
N GLN A 41 8.81 4.31 -7.02
CA GLN A 41 8.40 5.52 -7.75
C GLN A 41 7.05 5.37 -8.47
N LYS A 42 6.70 4.14 -8.89
CA LYS A 42 5.41 3.81 -9.53
C LYS A 42 4.27 3.55 -8.56
N LYS A 43 4.56 3.25 -7.29
CA LYS A 43 3.52 3.14 -6.26
C LYS A 43 2.90 4.52 -6.08
N TYR A 44 1.57 4.58 -6.13
CA TYR A 44 0.79 5.76 -5.81
C TYR A 44 1.32 6.33 -4.49
N LYS A 45 1.95 7.49 -4.53
CA LYS A 45 2.32 8.22 -3.31
C LYS A 45 1.02 8.79 -2.76
N ASP A 46 0.26 7.96 -2.08
CA ASP A 46 -0.81 8.46 -1.24
C ASP A 46 -0.17 9.47 -0.26
N PRO A 47 -0.58 10.75 -0.24
CA PRO A 47 0.05 11.77 0.59
C PRO A 47 -0.15 11.50 2.08
N THR A 48 -1.10 10.62 2.42
CA THR A 48 -1.32 10.13 3.78
C THR A 48 -0.34 9.00 4.05
N PRO A 49 0.50 9.08 5.10
CA PRO A 49 1.31 7.95 5.52
C PRO A 49 0.42 6.72 5.70
N ASN A 50 0.75 5.60 5.05
CA ASN A 50 -0.02 4.35 5.17
C ASN A 50 -0.26 3.97 6.64
N SER A 51 0.64 4.33 7.55
CA SER A 51 0.50 4.13 9.00
C SER A 51 -0.71 4.84 9.60
N GLU A 52 -1.03 6.06 9.19
CA GLU A 52 -2.19 6.82 9.68
C GLU A 52 -3.49 6.14 9.25
N ILE A 53 -3.57 5.71 7.99
CA ILE A 53 -4.71 4.95 7.47
C ILE A 53 -4.88 3.65 8.26
N PHE A 54 -3.80 2.91 8.52
CA PHE A 54 -3.88 1.68 9.33
C PHE A 54 -4.33 1.93 10.76
N GLN A 55 -3.90 3.05 11.38
CA GLN A 55 -4.38 3.45 12.70
C GLN A 55 -5.88 3.77 12.70
N ILE A 56 -6.36 4.50 11.69
CA ILE A 56 -7.79 4.80 11.51
C ILE A 56 -8.59 3.51 11.34
N ILE A 57 -8.14 2.61 10.47
CA ILE A 57 -8.80 1.32 10.23
C ILE A 57 -8.85 0.48 11.51
N LYS A 58 -7.73 0.39 12.25
CA LYS A 58 -7.67 -0.32 13.53
C LYS A 58 -8.66 0.27 14.53
N ARG A 59 -8.70 1.60 14.66
CA ARG A 59 -9.62 2.30 15.55
C ARG A 59 -11.08 2.04 15.16
N ASN A 60 -11.40 2.12 13.88
CA ASN A 60 -12.73 1.81 13.36
C ASN A 60 -13.14 0.37 13.69
N HIS A 61 -12.24 -0.60 13.50
CA HIS A 61 -12.49 -2.00 13.83
C HIS A 61 -12.71 -2.22 15.34
N GLU A 62 -11.94 -1.55 16.21
CA GLU A 62 -12.13 -1.60 17.67
C GLU A 62 -13.51 -1.06 18.08
N ILE A 63 -13.93 0.07 17.50
CA ILE A 63 -15.24 0.68 17.75
C ILE A 63 -16.34 -0.30 17.37
N LEU A 64 -16.33 -0.85 16.15
CA LEU A 64 -17.34 -1.80 15.68
C LEU A 64 -17.32 -3.11 16.49
N SER A 65 -16.15 -3.59 16.88
CA SER A 65 -16.00 -4.79 17.71
C SER A 65 -16.63 -4.63 19.08
N ALA A 66 -16.65 -3.42 19.65
CA ALA A 66 -17.32 -3.15 20.91
C ALA A 66 -18.84 -3.38 20.80
N TYR A 67 -19.47 -3.01 19.68
CA TYR A 67 -20.88 -3.29 19.44
C TYR A 67 -21.14 -4.77 19.15
N LYS A 68 -20.25 -5.42 18.38
CA LYS A 68 -20.36 -6.87 18.09
C LYS A 68 -20.32 -7.73 19.35
N LYS A 69 -19.61 -7.29 20.41
CA LYS A 69 -19.52 -7.99 21.70
C LYS A 69 -20.83 -7.99 22.51
N LEU A 70 -21.87 -7.27 22.10
CA LEU A 70 -23.17 -7.23 22.79
C LEU A 70 -24.02 -8.52 22.66
N LYS A 71 -23.44 -9.66 22.25
CA LYS A 71 -24.14 -10.96 22.10
C LYS A 71 -25.45 -10.83 21.31
N LEU A 72 -25.37 -10.24 20.12
CA LEU A 72 -26.47 -10.36 19.16
C LEU A 72 -26.60 -11.83 18.75
N ALA A 73 -27.83 -12.37 18.81
CA ALA A 73 -28.10 -13.69 18.26
C ALA A 73 -27.76 -13.71 16.76
N GLU A 74 -27.29 -14.85 16.24
CA GLU A 74 -26.98 -14.99 14.81
C GLU A 74 -28.17 -14.52 13.95
N GLY A 75 -27.89 -13.63 12.99
CA GLY A 75 -28.91 -13.04 12.12
C GLY A 75 -29.57 -11.77 12.64
N THR A 76 -29.22 -11.28 13.83
CA THR A 76 -29.79 -10.02 14.36
C THR A 76 -29.03 -8.81 13.82
N ILE A 77 -29.75 -7.87 13.22
CA ILE A 77 -29.20 -6.58 12.77
C ILE A 77 -29.27 -5.59 13.93
N GLN A 78 -28.12 -5.02 14.31
CA GLN A 78 -28.06 -3.91 15.25
C GLN A 78 -27.98 -2.59 14.50
N PHE A 79 -28.94 -1.71 14.75
CA PHE A 79 -28.87 -0.33 14.29
C PHE A 79 -28.06 0.48 15.30
N VAL A 80 -27.07 1.23 14.80
CA VAL A 80 -26.24 2.15 15.59
C VAL A 80 -26.39 3.53 14.99
N GLU A 81 -26.66 4.53 15.84
CA GLU A 81 -26.74 5.91 15.39
C GLU A 81 -25.41 6.40 14.85
N ARG A 82 -25.45 7.09 13.70
CA ARG A 82 -24.26 7.68 13.08
C ARG A 82 -23.54 8.63 14.04
N ASP A 83 -24.26 9.45 14.77
CA ASP A 83 -23.69 10.45 15.68
C ASP A 83 -22.93 9.80 16.84
N ASP A 84 -23.35 8.61 17.29
CA ASP A 84 -22.63 7.86 18.32
C ASP A 84 -21.27 7.37 17.81
N LEU A 85 -21.22 6.89 16.56
CA LEU A 85 -19.97 6.51 15.91
C LEU A 85 -19.04 7.72 15.69
N ILE A 86 -19.59 8.87 15.29
CA ILE A 86 -18.83 10.12 15.17
C ILE A 86 -18.22 10.51 16.52
N ARG A 87 -19.03 10.50 17.60
CA ARG A 87 -18.57 10.81 18.97
C ARG A 87 -17.45 9.88 19.45
N LYS A 88 -17.43 8.62 18.99
CA LYS A 88 -16.37 7.64 19.30
C LYS A 88 -15.12 7.76 18.42
N GLY A 89 -15.15 8.64 17.42
CA GLY A 89 -14.05 8.89 16.50
C GLY A 89 -14.02 7.93 15.30
N TYR A 90 -15.15 7.39 14.88
CA TYR A 90 -15.24 6.53 13.70
C TYR A 90 -15.10 7.34 12.41
N HIS A 91 -14.21 6.92 11.52
CA HIS A 91 -14.03 7.55 10.21
C HIS A 91 -14.71 6.76 9.08
N PHE A 92 -15.85 7.26 8.58
CA PHE A 92 -16.63 6.61 7.52
C PHE A 92 -15.93 6.47 6.16
N LYS A 93 -14.86 7.23 5.91
CA LYS A 93 -14.07 7.12 4.67
C LYS A 93 -13.21 5.85 4.62
N PHE A 94 -12.94 5.22 5.76
CA PHE A 94 -12.00 4.11 5.87
C PHE A 94 -12.68 2.89 6.50
N PHE A 95 -12.91 1.85 5.71
CA PHE A 95 -13.49 0.58 6.18
C PHE A 95 -12.82 -0.60 5.48
N THR A 96 -12.87 -1.77 6.11
CA THR A 96 -12.20 -2.99 5.61
C THR A 96 -13.11 -3.85 4.74
N SER A 97 -14.43 -3.71 4.89
CA SER A 97 -15.41 -4.53 4.20
C SER A 97 -16.74 -3.78 4.09
N ILE A 98 -17.47 -4.06 3.01
CA ILE A 98 -18.85 -3.65 2.82
C ILE A 98 -19.69 -4.93 2.83
N TYR A 99 -20.75 -4.94 3.62
CA TYR A 99 -21.80 -5.95 3.50
C TYR A 99 -22.97 -5.28 2.77
N VAL A 100 -23.36 -5.84 1.63
CA VAL A 100 -24.51 -5.41 0.84
C VAL A 100 -25.60 -6.43 1.07
N ASP A 101 -26.77 -5.99 1.53
CA ASP A 101 -27.91 -6.87 1.71
C ASP A 101 -28.66 -7.05 0.37
N ALA A 102 -29.70 -7.89 0.35
CA ALA A 102 -30.46 -8.16 -0.86
C ALA A 102 -31.26 -6.94 -1.37
N LYS A 103 -31.34 -5.84 -0.60
CA LYS A 103 -32.08 -4.63 -0.94
C LYS A 103 -31.18 -3.50 -1.45
N GLY A 104 -29.86 -3.62 -1.28
CA GLY A 104 -28.86 -2.70 -1.82
C GLY A 104 -28.51 -1.58 -0.86
#